data_AF-A0A956JLB6-F1
#
_entry.id   AF-A0A956JLB6-F1
#
_cell.length_a   1.000
_cell.length_b   1.000
_cell.length_c   1.000
_cell.angle_alpha   90.00
_cell.angle_beta   90.00
_cell.angle_gamma   90.00
#
_symmetry.space_group_name_H-M   'P 1'
#
loop_
_entity.id
_entity.type
_entity.pdbx_description
1 polymer ?
#
loop_
_entity_poly.entity_id
_entity_poly.type
_entity_poly.pdbx_seq_one_letter_code
_entity_poly.pdbx_strand_id
1 'polypeptide(L)'
;MRTNHSSLHASLALALALSVAAGCSMAGEGTSASSTMSGLSTTGGSATDTDGGTATDSATTATGSDSGTTTDSSGSDGDLCGNGQLDAGEVCDGDDLDGKACTDLGDDYVGGDLGCAPTCAAFDASGCELDAAAAAVKLNEFLAKGALEGDYAGMGDVIELYNAGAEAADLSGWQLSDEIDFPADKTYVFPDGSTLAPGEWLVLVAYDDVMGTGDFPFGVSSSNEETISLADAGGVVVDAVTFNGALAEISYCRVPDGDDNWQACLQTPGAMNVASDDMPSFCGDGVIDEGEACDGDALGGQTCVDIGDFSGGDLGCTDACTFDTTGCVSEMALVLNELSSADTDPIELYNAGDAPVDLSGWILTDDPTDPYDPDVDDKELVFADGASIAAGAFLVIDKGDLAGQHPFGLGGGGDTVRLFNADLELVDSVTYGDTEADISYCRVPDGPDGEWMAGCAATFGDPNQGP
;
A
#
# COMPACT_ATOMS: atom_id res chain seq x y z
N MET A 1 35.19 47.97 36.77
CA MET A 1 34.51 47.33 37.92
C MET A 1 33.10 47.89 38.02
N ARG A 2 32.12 47.24 37.38
CA ARG A 2 30.70 47.45 37.61
C ARG A 2 30.06 46.07 37.67
N THR A 3 29.59 45.74 38.86
CA THR A 3 28.86 44.53 39.22
C THR A 3 27.40 44.68 38.81
N ASN A 4 26.89 43.74 38.03
CA ASN A 4 25.45 43.57 37.81
C ASN A 4 24.92 42.54 38.80
N HIS A 5 23.87 42.93 39.54
CA HIS A 5 23.01 42.03 40.30
C HIS A 5 21.94 41.47 39.36
N SER A 6 21.89 40.14 39.20
CA SER A 6 20.74 39.44 38.61
C SER A 6 19.76 39.09 39.72
N SER A 7 18.49 39.52 39.57
CA SER A 7 17.38 39.08 40.43
C SER A 7 16.66 37.90 39.79
N LEU A 8 16.49 36.84 40.57
CA LEU A 8 15.61 35.71 40.32
C LEU A 8 14.16 36.18 40.09
N HIS A 9 13.43 35.52 39.19
CA HIS A 9 12.00 35.27 39.31
C HIS A 9 11.73 33.84 38.78
N ALA A 10 11.40 32.95 39.71
CA ALA A 10 10.78 31.66 39.43
C ALA A 10 9.29 31.92 39.14
N SER A 11 8.74 31.31 38.08
CA SER A 11 7.30 31.20 37.87
C SER A 11 6.93 29.72 37.82
N LEU A 12 6.10 29.36 38.78
CA LEU A 12 5.44 28.07 38.97
C LEU A 12 4.23 28.02 38.03
N ALA A 13 4.17 27.05 37.11
CA ALA A 13 2.99 26.75 36.33
C ALA A 13 2.53 25.31 36.64
N LEU A 14 1.36 25.23 37.27
CA LEU A 14 0.63 24.02 37.61
C LEU A 14 -0.29 23.70 36.42
N ALA A 15 0.00 22.64 35.66
CA ALA A 15 -0.91 22.13 34.63
C ALA A 15 -1.72 20.96 35.20
N LEU A 16 -3.05 21.14 35.22
CA LEU A 16 -4.03 20.16 35.64
C LEU A 16 -4.57 19.48 34.37
N ALA A 17 -4.20 18.23 34.11
CA ALA A 17 -4.78 17.44 33.02
C ALA A 17 -6.20 16.99 33.41
N LEU A 18 -7.18 17.30 32.57
CA LEU A 18 -8.56 16.86 32.70
C LEU A 18 -8.85 15.88 31.56
N SER A 19 -8.94 14.59 31.89
CA SER A 19 -9.34 13.51 30.99
C SER A 19 -10.80 13.66 30.57
N VAL A 20 -11.08 13.73 29.27
CA VAL A 20 -12.43 13.62 28.70
C VAL A 20 -12.62 12.19 28.19
N ALA A 21 -13.42 11.40 28.90
CA ALA A 21 -13.85 10.08 28.47
C ALA A 21 -14.98 10.20 27.43
N ALA A 22 -14.83 9.51 26.30
CA ALA A 22 -15.87 9.32 25.30
C ALA A 22 -16.98 8.41 25.84
N GLY A 23 -18.23 8.88 25.77
CA GLY A 23 -19.42 8.07 26.02
C GLY A 23 -20.23 7.93 24.74
N CYS A 24 -20.12 6.79 24.06
CA CYS A 24 -21.01 6.44 22.96
C CYS A 24 -22.25 5.72 23.52
N SER A 25 -23.40 6.41 23.51
CA SER A 25 -24.68 5.86 23.94
C SER A 25 -25.44 5.31 22.73
N MET A 26 -25.73 4.02 22.75
CA MET A 26 -26.69 3.40 21.84
C MET A 26 -28.12 3.94 22.06
N ALA A 27 -28.81 4.24 20.96
CA ALA A 27 -30.26 4.28 20.90
C ALA A 27 -30.72 3.67 19.58
N GLY A 28 -31.45 2.56 19.67
CA GLY A 28 -32.07 1.91 18.53
C GLY A 28 -33.45 2.48 18.22
N GLU A 29 -33.86 2.32 16.96
CA GLU A 29 -35.27 2.20 16.57
C GLU A 29 -35.36 1.04 15.58
N GLY A 30 -36.20 0.04 15.92
CA GLY A 30 -36.45 -1.12 15.07
C GLY A 30 -37.62 -0.90 14.12
N THR A 31 -37.74 -1.76 13.11
CA THR A 31 -39.04 -2.27 12.65
C THR A 31 -38.89 -3.66 12.03
N SER A 32 -39.98 -4.41 12.12
CA SER A 32 -40.16 -5.85 11.97
C SER A 32 -40.09 -6.40 10.54
N ALA A 33 -39.75 -7.68 10.41
CA ALA A 33 -40.55 -8.61 9.61
C ALA A 33 -40.39 -10.06 10.11
N SER A 34 -41.53 -10.62 10.50
CA SER A 34 -41.77 -12.00 10.89
C SER A 34 -41.92 -12.88 9.64
N SER A 35 -41.34 -14.07 9.63
CA SER A 35 -41.95 -15.20 8.93
C SER A 35 -41.56 -16.53 9.57
N THR A 36 -42.59 -17.36 9.70
CA THR A 36 -42.75 -18.51 10.58
C THR A 36 -42.23 -19.81 9.98
N MET A 37 -41.62 -20.64 10.84
CA MET A 37 -41.49 -22.08 10.62
C MET A 37 -42.84 -22.79 10.62
N SER A 38 -43.04 -23.70 9.68
CA SER A 38 -43.97 -24.84 9.80
C SER A 38 -43.19 -26.11 9.52
N GLY A 39 -43.21 -27.03 10.48
CA GLY A 39 -42.59 -28.34 10.35
C GLY A 39 -43.46 -29.35 9.65
N LEU A 40 -42.89 -30.52 9.38
CA LEU A 40 -43.64 -31.77 9.49
C LEU A 40 -42.70 -32.94 9.81
N SER A 41 -43.11 -33.63 10.87
CA SER A 41 -42.62 -34.89 11.42
C SER A 41 -42.70 -36.05 10.41
N THR A 42 -41.84 -37.08 10.56
CA THR A 42 -42.30 -38.45 10.85
C THR A 42 -41.14 -39.41 11.17
N THR A 43 -41.18 -39.95 12.40
CA THR A 43 -41.01 -41.36 12.81
C THR A 43 -39.82 -42.19 12.28
N GLY A 44 -39.05 -42.94 13.07
CA GLY A 44 -39.18 -43.37 14.47
C GLY A 44 -38.44 -44.71 14.68
N GLY A 45 -38.03 -44.99 15.92
CA GLY A 45 -37.61 -46.32 16.43
C GLY A 45 -36.11 -46.62 16.26
N SER A 46 -35.23 -46.46 17.26
CA SER A 46 -35.14 -47.07 18.61
C SER A 46 -34.64 -48.53 18.62
N ALA A 47 -33.40 -48.70 19.10
CA ALA A 47 -32.89 -49.76 20.00
C ALA A 47 -31.35 -49.57 20.09
N THR A 48 -30.78 -49.04 21.18
CA THR A 48 -30.23 -49.78 22.35
C THR A 48 -29.38 -50.99 21.95
N ASP A 49 -28.07 -50.97 22.18
CA ASP A 49 -27.43 -51.66 23.32
C ASP A 49 -25.92 -51.42 23.37
N THR A 50 -25.39 -51.48 24.58
CA THR A 50 -24.00 -51.33 25.05
C THR A 50 -23.11 -52.55 24.77
N ASP A 51 -21.82 -52.31 24.51
CA ASP A 51 -20.60 -52.94 25.12
C ASP A 51 -19.38 -52.45 24.30
N GLY A 52 -18.22 -52.07 24.83
CA GLY A 52 -17.46 -52.72 25.90
C GLY A 52 -16.52 -53.77 25.29
N GLY A 53 -15.27 -53.41 24.99
CA GLY A 53 -14.29 -54.41 24.53
C GLY A 53 -13.01 -53.87 23.89
N THR A 54 -12.00 -53.70 24.73
CA THR A 54 -10.57 -53.57 24.38
C THR A 54 -10.04 -54.79 23.63
N ALA A 55 -9.23 -54.59 22.59
CA ALA A 55 -8.24 -55.56 22.14
C ALA A 55 -7.07 -54.86 21.42
N THR A 56 -5.92 -54.90 22.07
CA THR A 56 -4.57 -54.78 21.52
C THR A 56 -4.27 -55.96 20.61
N ASP A 57 -3.66 -55.76 19.44
CA ASP A 57 -2.31 -56.27 19.08
C ASP A 57 -1.88 -55.78 17.68
N SER A 58 -0.57 -55.67 17.55
CA SER A 58 0.26 -55.19 16.46
C SER A 58 0.21 -56.09 15.21
N ALA A 59 0.39 -55.50 14.02
CA ALA A 59 1.51 -55.78 13.11
C ALA A 59 1.23 -55.33 11.66
N THR A 60 2.02 -54.35 11.23
CA THR A 60 2.74 -54.28 9.95
C THR A 60 2.02 -54.62 8.64
N THR A 61 1.77 -53.58 7.83
CA THR A 61 2.03 -53.58 6.39
C THR A 61 2.30 -52.16 5.91
N ALA A 62 3.50 -51.94 5.39
CA ALA A 62 3.89 -50.73 4.65
C ALA A 62 3.31 -50.79 3.23
N THR A 63 2.81 -49.66 2.72
CA THR A 63 3.00 -49.19 1.33
C THR A 63 2.38 -47.80 1.15
N GLY A 64 3.23 -46.80 0.87
CA GLY A 64 3.02 -45.74 -0.11
C GLY A 64 2.08 -44.58 0.23
N SER A 65 2.64 -43.51 0.80
CA SER A 65 2.15 -42.15 0.58
C SER A 65 2.75 -41.61 -0.71
N ASP A 66 1.91 -41.07 -1.58
CA ASP A 66 2.29 -40.19 -2.69
C ASP A 66 1.94 -38.76 -2.25
N SER A 67 2.99 -37.96 -2.09
CA SER A 67 2.94 -36.51 -1.95
C SER A 67 3.23 -35.92 -3.32
N GLY A 68 2.42 -34.95 -3.74
CA GLY A 68 2.67 -34.19 -4.95
C GLY A 68 2.12 -32.79 -4.82
N THR A 69 2.94 -31.88 -4.29
CA THR A 69 3.11 -30.53 -4.87
C THR A 69 4.57 -30.11 -4.62
N THR A 70 5.29 -29.91 -5.71
CA THR A 70 6.66 -29.42 -5.75
C THR A 70 6.67 -27.90 -5.90
N THR A 71 7.44 -27.21 -5.09
CA THR A 71 8.17 -26.00 -5.50
C THR A 71 9.66 -26.32 -5.40
N ASP A 72 10.29 -26.21 -6.56
CA ASP A 72 11.71 -26.43 -6.82
C ASP A 72 12.47 -25.14 -6.52
N SER A 73 13.39 -25.21 -5.56
CA SER A 73 14.52 -24.28 -5.46
C SER A 73 15.80 -25.10 -5.64
N SER A 74 16.46 -24.86 -6.77
CA SER A 74 17.73 -25.46 -7.17
C SER A 74 18.83 -25.18 -6.14
N GLY A 75 19.36 -26.24 -5.51
CA GLY A 75 20.30 -26.14 -4.40
C GLY A 75 21.77 -25.91 -4.74
N SER A 76 22.59 -25.83 -3.68
CA SER A 76 23.89 -26.52 -3.49
C SER A 76 24.63 -25.99 -2.24
N ASP A 77 24.12 -26.29 -1.04
CA ASP A 77 24.82 -26.67 0.20
C ASP A 77 23.72 -26.84 1.26
N GLY A 78 23.88 -27.81 2.16
CA GLY A 78 22.80 -28.32 3.01
C GLY A 78 21.98 -27.26 3.71
N ASP A 79 20.71 -27.13 3.33
CA ASP A 79 19.72 -26.52 4.21
C ASP A 79 19.47 -27.56 5.30
N LEU A 80 20.24 -27.43 6.37
CA LEU A 80 20.16 -28.31 7.55
C LEU A 80 18.83 -28.05 8.27
N CYS A 81 18.24 -26.87 8.09
CA CYS A 81 17.00 -26.52 8.76
C CYS A 81 15.79 -27.24 8.17
N GLY A 82 14.92 -27.75 9.04
CA GLY A 82 13.70 -28.48 8.67
C GLY A 82 13.93 -29.95 8.36
N ASN A 83 15.11 -30.49 8.65
CA ASN A 83 15.45 -31.89 8.43
C ASN A 83 15.07 -32.80 9.61
N GLY A 84 14.69 -32.19 10.74
CA GLY A 84 14.33 -32.82 11.99
C GLY A 84 15.54 -33.37 12.76
N GLN A 85 16.74 -32.81 12.55
CA GLN A 85 17.94 -33.13 13.32
C GLN A 85 18.65 -31.84 13.69
N LEU A 86 18.90 -31.63 14.98
CA LEU A 86 19.68 -30.49 15.43
C LEU A 86 21.14 -30.59 14.95
N ASP A 87 21.48 -29.77 13.95
CA ASP A 87 22.78 -29.72 13.32
C ASP A 87 23.68 -28.59 13.88
N ALA A 88 24.97 -28.65 13.53
CA ALA A 88 25.95 -27.68 14.02
C ALA A 88 25.70 -26.27 13.45
N GLY A 89 25.16 -25.38 14.28
CA GLY A 89 24.80 -24.00 13.91
C GLY A 89 23.33 -23.67 14.15
N GLU A 90 22.51 -24.68 14.46
CA GLU A 90 21.09 -24.54 14.73
C GLU A 90 20.82 -24.44 16.22
N VAL A 91 19.75 -23.72 16.56
CA VAL A 91 19.19 -23.61 17.91
C VAL A 91 18.03 -24.59 18.10
N CYS A 92 17.36 -24.98 17.02
CA CYS A 92 16.29 -25.97 16.92
C CYS A 92 16.19 -26.47 15.46
N ASP A 93 15.52 -27.60 15.19
CA ASP A 93 15.16 -28.03 13.84
C ASP A 93 13.76 -28.69 13.82
N GLY A 94 12.78 -27.98 13.26
CA GLY A 94 11.40 -28.46 13.17
C GLY A 94 10.83 -28.74 14.57
N ASP A 95 10.58 -30.01 14.87
CA ASP A 95 10.11 -30.46 16.20
C ASP A 95 11.26 -30.72 17.19
N ASP A 96 12.52 -30.73 16.74
CA ASP A 96 13.70 -30.94 17.59
C ASP A 96 14.16 -29.62 18.22
N LEU A 97 13.57 -29.29 19.37
CA LEU A 97 13.79 -28.01 20.08
C LEU A 97 14.96 -28.06 21.08
N ASP A 98 15.90 -28.99 20.96
CA ASP A 98 16.98 -29.25 21.96
C ASP A 98 16.45 -29.46 23.40
N GLY A 99 15.23 -29.99 23.51
CA GLY A 99 14.55 -30.17 24.80
C GLY A 99 14.14 -28.88 25.51
N LYS A 100 14.12 -27.73 24.80
CA LYS A 100 13.59 -26.47 25.30
C LYS A 100 12.06 -26.48 25.30
N ALA A 101 11.51 -25.79 26.28
CA ALA A 101 10.10 -25.42 26.34
C ALA A 101 9.97 -23.91 26.50
N CYS A 102 8.75 -23.39 26.35
CA CYS A 102 8.46 -21.97 26.56
C CYS A 102 8.97 -21.45 27.91
N THR A 103 8.86 -22.25 28.98
CA THR A 103 9.36 -21.92 30.33
C THR A 103 10.89 -21.75 30.41
N ASP A 104 11.64 -22.14 29.38
CA ASP A 104 13.08 -21.98 29.30
C ASP A 104 13.49 -20.70 28.55
N LEU A 105 12.55 -19.99 27.89
CA LEU A 105 12.81 -18.73 27.18
C LEU A 105 12.87 -17.52 28.13
N GLY A 106 12.20 -17.61 29.28
CA GLY A 106 12.14 -16.55 30.27
C GLY A 106 11.14 -16.84 31.39
N ASP A 107 11.23 -16.10 32.48
CA ASP A 107 10.35 -16.27 33.66
C ASP A 107 8.88 -15.87 33.38
N ASP A 108 8.62 -15.19 32.26
CA ASP A 108 7.30 -14.71 31.85
C ASP A 108 6.45 -15.80 31.17
N TYR A 109 7.05 -16.87 30.68
CA TYR A 109 6.36 -17.97 30.02
C TYR A 109 6.08 -19.10 31.02
N VAL A 110 4.80 -19.45 31.19
CA VAL A 110 4.35 -20.51 32.13
C VAL A 110 4.02 -21.83 31.43
N GLY A 111 3.93 -21.83 30.10
CA GLY A 111 3.53 -23.00 29.32
C GLY A 111 3.44 -22.70 27.83
N GLY A 112 2.64 -23.49 27.12
CA GLY A 112 2.43 -23.38 25.67
C GLY A 112 3.33 -24.25 24.81
N ASP A 113 3.15 -24.11 23.50
CA ASP A 113 3.81 -24.88 22.45
C ASP A 113 4.94 -24.03 21.85
N LEU A 114 6.19 -24.38 22.20
CA LEU A 114 7.38 -23.75 21.62
C LEU A 114 7.59 -24.29 20.20
N GLY A 115 7.82 -23.40 19.23
CA GLY A 115 8.15 -23.75 17.85
C GLY A 115 9.61 -23.51 17.50
N CYS A 116 10.00 -23.93 16.30
CA CYS A 116 11.28 -23.57 15.70
C CYS A 116 11.07 -22.60 14.54
N ALA A 117 11.85 -21.51 14.50
CA ALA A 117 11.76 -20.56 13.41
C ALA A 117 12.17 -21.21 12.07
N PRO A 118 11.66 -20.74 10.92
CA PRO A 118 11.98 -21.32 9.60
C PRO A 118 13.47 -21.31 9.22
N THR A 119 14.28 -20.53 9.93
CA THR A 119 15.73 -20.41 9.73
C THR A 119 16.55 -21.26 10.71
N CYS A 120 15.92 -21.92 11.69
CA CYS A 120 16.56 -22.70 12.76
C CYS A 120 17.55 -21.93 13.64
N ALA A 121 17.63 -20.61 13.46
CA ALA A 121 18.52 -19.71 14.20
C ALA A 121 17.91 -19.22 15.52
N ALA A 122 16.61 -19.45 15.73
CA ALA A 122 15.86 -19.01 16.90
C ALA A 122 14.64 -19.90 17.15
N PHE A 123 14.11 -19.84 18.37
CA PHE A 123 12.81 -20.44 18.69
C PHE A 123 11.67 -19.51 18.28
N ASP A 124 10.53 -20.11 17.93
CA ASP A 124 9.27 -19.42 17.70
C ASP A 124 8.43 -19.50 18.99
N ALA A 125 8.28 -18.37 19.67
CA ALA A 125 7.54 -18.28 20.93
C ALA A 125 6.04 -17.95 20.75
N SER A 126 5.54 -17.85 19.51
CA SER A 126 4.16 -17.43 19.24
C SER A 126 3.10 -18.40 19.81
N GLY A 127 3.46 -19.66 20.05
CA GLY A 127 2.62 -20.65 20.71
C GLY A 127 2.79 -20.72 22.24
N CYS A 128 3.67 -19.91 22.82
CA CYS A 128 3.93 -19.92 24.26
C CYS A 128 2.85 -19.19 25.07
N GLU A 129 2.49 -19.77 26.22
CA GLU A 129 1.55 -19.19 27.18
C GLU A 129 2.32 -18.32 28.17
N LEU A 130 2.03 -17.02 28.18
CA LEU A 130 2.51 -16.09 29.20
C LEU A 130 1.82 -16.35 30.55
N ASP A 131 2.51 -16.06 31.66
CA ASP A 131 1.89 -16.06 32.99
C ASP A 131 0.70 -15.10 32.96
N ALA A 132 -0.51 -15.64 33.09
CA ALA A 132 -1.74 -14.86 33.17
C ALA A 132 -1.76 -13.90 34.38
N ALA A 133 -0.78 -13.97 35.29
CA ALA A 133 -0.59 -13.05 36.40
C ALA A 133 0.57 -12.04 36.21
N ALA A 134 1.32 -12.09 35.10
CA ALA A 134 2.44 -11.17 34.84
C ALA A 134 2.01 -9.99 33.97
N ALA A 135 2.46 -8.79 34.35
CA ALA A 135 2.60 -7.68 33.43
C ALA A 135 3.84 -7.96 32.54
N ALA A 136 3.70 -7.84 31.22
CA ALA A 136 4.79 -8.08 30.28
C ALA A 136 4.93 -6.86 29.38
N VAL A 137 5.56 -5.82 29.91
CA VAL A 137 5.75 -4.55 29.19
C VAL A 137 7.01 -4.64 28.34
N LYS A 138 6.84 -4.38 27.05
CA LYS A 138 7.88 -4.45 26.01
C LYS A 138 8.03 -3.10 25.32
N LEU A 139 9.22 -2.82 24.82
CA LEU A 139 9.42 -1.80 23.78
C LEU A 139 8.69 -2.27 22.53
N ASN A 140 7.92 -1.41 21.86
CA ASN A 140 7.00 -1.83 20.79
C ASN A 140 7.24 -1.14 19.44
N GLU A 141 7.44 0.18 19.42
CA GLU A 141 7.60 0.96 18.18
C GLU A 141 8.51 2.18 18.42
N PHE A 142 9.38 2.51 17.46
CA PHE A 142 10.31 3.65 17.49
C PHE A 142 10.22 4.50 16.21
N LEU A 143 10.12 5.83 16.36
CA LEU A 143 10.16 6.78 15.24
C LEU A 143 11.21 7.88 15.51
N ALA A 144 12.35 7.82 14.84
CA ALA A 144 13.48 8.76 15.01
C ALA A 144 13.29 10.13 14.34
N LYS A 145 12.21 10.32 13.56
CA LYS A 145 11.80 11.63 13.04
C LYS A 145 10.42 12.05 13.54
N GLY A 146 9.89 11.31 14.50
CA GLY A 146 8.55 11.50 15.02
C GLY A 146 7.44 11.06 14.07
N ALA A 147 6.21 11.11 14.59
CA ALA A 147 5.03 10.81 13.80
C ALA A 147 4.80 11.90 12.74
N LEU A 148 4.39 11.47 11.54
CA LEU A 148 4.04 12.36 10.43
C LEU A 148 2.58 12.85 10.54
N GLU A 149 1.72 12.02 11.11
CA GLU A 149 0.28 12.28 11.24
C GLU A 149 -0.24 11.89 12.64
N GLY A 150 -1.50 12.26 12.92
CA GLY A 150 -2.16 11.93 14.18
C GLY A 150 -1.79 12.84 15.35
N ASP A 151 -2.12 12.38 16.56
CA ASP A 151 -2.02 13.18 17.79
C ASP A 151 -0.57 13.46 18.22
N TYR A 152 0.39 12.69 17.71
CA TYR A 152 1.82 12.82 18.00
C TYR A 152 2.60 13.53 16.89
N ALA A 153 1.91 14.01 15.85
CA ALA A 153 2.54 14.61 14.68
C ALA A 153 3.42 15.81 15.06
N GLY A 154 4.69 15.78 14.64
CA GLY A 154 5.65 16.85 14.88
C GLY A 154 6.04 17.06 16.34
N MET A 155 5.84 16.07 17.21
CA MET A 155 6.23 16.13 18.63
C MET A 155 7.66 15.64 18.91
N GLY A 156 8.45 15.36 17.87
CA GLY A 156 9.79 14.79 17.99
C GLY A 156 9.76 13.26 18.03
N ASP A 157 10.90 12.66 18.40
CA ASP A 157 11.08 11.22 18.34
C ASP A 157 10.08 10.49 19.24
N VAL A 158 9.61 9.32 18.81
CA VAL A 158 8.59 8.53 19.51
C VAL A 158 9.19 7.21 19.97
N ILE A 159 8.88 6.82 21.20
CA ILE A 159 9.07 5.46 21.72
C ILE A 159 7.73 4.99 22.28
N GLU A 160 7.28 3.83 21.84
CA GLU A 160 6.07 3.18 22.34
C GLU A 160 6.40 1.95 23.18
N LEU A 161 5.64 1.79 24.26
CA LEU A 161 5.58 0.56 25.04
C LEU A 161 4.26 -0.16 24.83
N TYR A 162 4.27 -1.49 24.85
CA TYR A 162 3.09 -2.34 24.82
C TYR A 162 3.07 -3.30 26.00
N ASN A 163 1.92 -3.47 26.64
CA ASN A 163 1.75 -4.51 27.67
C ASN A 163 1.15 -5.78 27.05
N ALA A 164 2.01 -6.73 26.71
CA ALA A 164 1.64 -8.06 26.23
C ALA A 164 1.09 -8.98 27.33
N GLY A 165 1.17 -8.55 28.60
CA GLY A 165 0.69 -9.30 29.75
C GLY A 165 -0.83 -9.24 29.92
N ALA A 166 -1.36 -10.12 30.77
CA ALA A 166 -2.80 -10.21 31.04
C ALA A 166 -3.28 -9.30 32.19
N GLU A 167 -2.36 -8.65 32.91
CA GLU A 167 -2.64 -7.77 34.05
C GLU A 167 -2.08 -6.35 33.85
N ALA A 168 -2.68 -5.37 34.52
CA ALA A 168 -2.22 -3.98 34.43
C ALA A 168 -0.83 -3.82 35.08
N ALA A 169 0.12 -3.27 34.33
CA ALA A 169 1.47 -2.98 34.79
C ALA A 169 1.48 -1.69 35.63
N ASP A 170 2.13 -1.72 36.81
CA ASP A 170 2.52 -0.50 37.53
C ASP A 170 3.94 -0.12 37.10
N LEU A 171 4.03 0.98 36.35
CA LEU A 171 5.28 1.51 35.82
C LEU A 171 5.94 2.51 36.79
N SER A 172 5.37 2.75 37.97
CA SER A 172 5.91 3.73 38.92
C SER A 172 7.40 3.47 39.22
N GLY A 173 8.26 4.42 38.86
CA GLY A 173 9.70 4.34 39.08
C GLY A 173 10.47 3.47 38.08
N TRP A 174 9.83 2.90 37.05
CA TRP A 174 10.51 2.27 35.92
C TRP A 174 11.41 3.27 35.21
N GLN A 175 12.33 2.77 34.38
CA GLN A 175 13.36 3.56 33.73
C GLN A 175 13.45 3.22 32.24
N LEU A 176 13.55 4.25 31.39
CA LEU A 176 13.77 4.14 29.94
C LEU A 176 15.01 4.98 29.56
N SER A 177 15.93 4.40 28.78
CA SER A 177 17.18 5.07 28.39
C SER A 177 17.71 4.57 27.04
N ASP A 178 18.51 5.40 26.35
CA ASP A 178 19.38 5.05 25.21
C ASP A 178 20.73 4.43 25.65
N GLU A 179 20.90 4.18 26.95
CA GLU A 179 22.14 3.67 27.53
C GLU A 179 21.83 2.56 28.56
N ILE A 180 22.58 1.46 28.48
CA ILE A 180 22.33 0.27 29.33
C ILE A 180 22.62 0.51 30.82
N ASP A 181 23.39 1.55 31.16
CA ASP A 181 23.76 1.89 32.54
C ASP A 181 22.87 2.97 33.17
N PHE A 182 21.82 3.42 32.45
CA PHE A 182 20.81 4.38 32.90
C PHE A 182 21.42 5.63 33.58
N PRO A 183 22.20 6.45 32.85
CA PRO A 183 22.75 7.68 33.40
C PRO A 183 21.63 8.70 33.67
N ALA A 184 21.76 9.45 34.76
CA ALA A 184 20.68 10.32 35.25
C ALA A 184 20.25 11.44 34.28
N ASP A 185 21.12 11.86 33.36
CA ASP A 185 20.84 12.86 32.32
C ASP A 185 20.26 12.26 31.03
N LYS A 186 20.20 10.94 30.94
CA LYS A 186 19.77 10.16 29.77
C LYS A 186 18.70 9.12 30.11
N THR A 187 18.07 9.27 31.29
CA THR A 187 17.07 8.32 31.79
C THR A 187 15.77 9.04 32.05
N TYR A 188 14.70 8.54 31.44
CA TYR A 188 13.34 8.86 31.82
C TYR A 188 12.90 7.94 32.96
N VAL A 189 12.38 8.52 34.05
CA VAL A 189 11.83 7.76 35.18
C VAL A 189 10.32 7.96 35.20
N PHE A 190 9.58 6.86 35.07
CA PHE A 190 8.13 6.89 35.04
C PHE A 190 7.55 7.43 36.37
N PRO A 191 6.65 8.43 36.34
CA PRO A 191 6.07 9.01 37.55
C PRO A 191 5.27 8.02 38.40
N ASP A 192 5.14 8.33 39.70
CA ASP A 192 4.26 7.58 40.60
C ASP A 192 2.82 7.53 40.08
N GLY A 193 2.24 6.33 40.07
CA GLY A 193 0.88 6.06 39.57
C GLY A 193 0.78 5.84 38.07
N SER A 194 1.91 5.75 37.35
CA SER A 194 1.92 5.33 35.94
C SER A 194 1.46 3.89 35.82
N THR A 195 0.41 3.64 35.04
CA THR A 195 -0.11 2.29 34.82
C THR A 195 -0.36 2.02 33.35
N LEU A 196 -0.09 0.81 32.88
CA LEU A 196 -0.40 0.36 31.53
C LEU A 196 -1.31 -0.88 31.59
N ALA A 197 -2.53 -0.77 31.08
CA ALA A 197 -3.47 -1.89 31.14
C ALA A 197 -3.07 -3.02 30.17
N PRO A 198 -3.61 -4.24 30.34
CA PRO A 198 -3.37 -5.35 29.41
C PRO A 198 -3.74 -4.97 27.97
N GLY A 199 -2.85 -5.22 27.01
CA GLY A 199 -3.09 -4.96 25.59
C GLY A 199 -3.18 -3.48 25.21
N GLU A 200 -2.79 -2.57 26.09
CA GLU A 200 -2.72 -1.14 25.81
C GLU A 200 -1.29 -0.71 25.43
N TRP A 201 -1.21 0.42 24.71
CA TRP A 201 0.02 1.08 24.31
C TRP A 201 0.27 2.34 25.13
N LEU A 202 1.54 2.65 25.36
CA LEU A 202 1.98 3.91 25.96
C LEU A 202 2.99 4.57 25.04
N VAL A 203 2.57 5.65 24.39
CA VAL A 203 3.42 6.47 23.52
C VAL A 203 4.11 7.54 24.35
N LEU A 204 5.43 7.62 24.23
CA LEU A 204 6.30 8.64 24.82
C LEU A 204 6.97 9.43 23.69
N VAL A 205 7.15 10.73 23.88
CA VAL A 205 7.84 11.59 22.90
C VAL A 205 9.09 12.23 23.50
N ALA A 206 10.08 12.49 22.66
CA ALA A 206 11.32 13.17 23.07
C ALA A 206 11.01 14.56 23.64
N TYR A 207 11.73 14.94 24.70
CA TYR A 207 11.57 16.24 25.32
C TYR A 207 12.12 17.37 24.45
N ASP A 208 11.26 18.30 24.06
CA ASP A 208 11.62 19.52 23.36
C ASP A 208 11.90 20.64 24.38
N ASP A 209 13.13 21.14 24.43
CA ASP A 209 13.57 22.19 25.34
C ASP A 209 13.06 23.59 24.98
N VAL A 210 12.69 23.81 23.71
CA VAL A 210 12.12 25.06 23.19
C VAL A 210 10.65 25.15 23.58
N MET A 211 9.89 24.07 23.40
CA MET A 211 8.46 23.98 23.71
C MET A 211 8.21 23.68 25.19
N GLY A 212 9.17 23.07 25.88
CA GLY A 212 9.06 22.65 27.26
C GLY A 212 8.08 21.49 27.46
N THR A 213 7.93 20.64 26.44
CA THR A 213 6.96 19.55 26.35
C THR A 213 7.66 18.25 25.95
N GLY A 214 7.07 17.10 26.31
CA GLY A 214 7.57 15.77 26.02
C GLY A 214 7.98 15.01 27.27
N ASP A 215 8.50 13.79 27.07
CA ASP A 215 8.68 12.80 28.13
C ASP A 215 10.17 12.52 28.38
N PHE A 216 10.87 11.92 27.42
CA PHE A 216 12.21 11.39 27.63
C PHE A 216 13.33 12.35 27.19
N PRO A 217 14.48 12.39 27.90
CA PRO A 217 15.49 13.44 27.72
C PRO A 217 16.55 13.15 26.63
N PHE A 218 16.33 12.15 25.80
CA PHE A 218 17.24 11.72 24.75
C PHE A 218 16.51 11.65 23.40
N GLY A 219 17.23 11.33 22.31
CA GLY A 219 16.65 11.16 20.99
C GLY A 219 16.87 9.73 20.52
N VAL A 220 16.17 9.34 19.46
CA VAL A 220 16.33 8.06 18.79
C VAL A 220 17.19 8.30 17.55
N SER A 221 18.24 7.50 17.38
CA SER A 221 19.16 7.57 16.26
C SER A 221 18.43 7.24 14.96
N SER A 222 18.60 8.10 13.94
CA SER A 222 18.13 7.89 12.57
C SER A 222 19.22 7.36 11.61
N SER A 223 20.42 7.04 12.10
CA SER A 223 21.54 6.72 11.19
C SER A 223 22.64 5.81 11.77
N ASN A 224 22.79 5.75 13.08
CA ASN A 224 23.79 4.92 13.75
C ASN A 224 23.11 3.79 14.52
N GLU A 225 23.85 2.71 14.78
CA GLU A 225 23.42 1.68 15.71
C GLU A 225 23.24 2.28 17.12
N GLU A 226 22.12 1.96 17.75
CA GLU A 226 21.75 2.45 19.09
C GLU A 226 21.04 1.33 19.86
N THR A 227 21.05 1.42 21.19
CA THR A 227 20.30 0.50 22.06
C THR A 227 19.34 1.27 22.95
N ILE A 228 18.03 0.98 22.84
CA ILE A 228 17.03 1.48 23.80
C ILE A 228 16.77 0.39 24.84
N SER A 229 16.79 0.76 26.11
CA SER A 229 16.67 -0.14 27.27
C SER A 229 15.54 0.28 28.19
N LEU A 230 14.73 -0.69 28.62
CA LEU A 230 13.65 -0.55 29.59
C LEU A 230 13.98 -1.37 30.84
N ALA A 231 13.90 -0.74 32.01
CA ALA A 231 14.11 -1.39 33.30
C ALA A 231 12.96 -1.13 34.26
N ASP A 232 12.74 -2.09 35.16
CA ASP A 232 11.75 -1.99 36.23
C ASP A 232 12.17 -0.97 37.32
N ALA A 233 11.30 -0.77 38.31
CA ALA A 233 11.56 0.13 39.45
C ALA A 233 12.74 -0.32 40.34
N GLY A 234 13.16 -1.59 40.25
CA GLY A 234 14.34 -2.13 40.90
C GLY A 234 15.63 -1.89 40.12
N GLY A 235 15.54 -1.43 38.87
CA GLY A 235 16.66 -1.24 37.94
C GLY A 235 17.06 -2.52 37.21
N VAL A 236 16.21 -3.53 37.17
CA VAL A 236 16.42 -4.74 36.36
C VAL A 236 15.93 -4.46 34.95
N VAL A 237 16.78 -4.65 33.94
CA VAL A 237 16.40 -4.53 32.53
C VAL A 237 15.40 -5.63 32.18
N VAL A 238 14.23 -5.24 31.70
CA VAL A 238 13.12 -6.12 31.31
C VAL A 238 12.98 -6.23 29.79
N ASP A 239 13.44 -5.24 29.05
CA ASP A 239 13.55 -5.29 27.58
C ASP A 239 14.67 -4.37 27.11
N ALA A 240 15.35 -4.74 26.03
CA ALA A 240 16.38 -3.92 25.39
C ALA A 240 16.52 -4.29 23.91
N VAL A 241 16.64 -3.28 23.06
CA VAL A 241 16.65 -3.45 21.60
C VAL A 241 17.80 -2.66 21.02
N THR A 242 18.73 -3.37 20.37
CA THR A 242 19.79 -2.78 19.55
C THR A 242 19.35 -2.80 18.09
N PHE A 243 19.37 -1.64 17.42
CA PHE A 243 18.93 -1.51 16.03
C PHE A 243 19.82 -0.54 15.26
N ASN A 244 19.85 -0.67 13.93
CA ASN A 244 20.41 0.35 13.06
C ASN A 244 19.41 1.50 12.97
N GLY A 245 19.81 2.71 13.37
CA GLY A 245 18.95 3.89 13.37
C GLY A 245 18.28 4.21 12.04
N ALA A 246 18.88 3.81 10.90
CA ALA A 246 18.22 3.96 9.59
C ALA A 246 16.86 3.24 9.51
N LEU A 247 16.68 2.13 10.24
CA LEU A 247 15.42 1.40 10.29
C LEU A 247 14.34 2.15 11.07
N ALA A 248 14.73 2.98 12.04
CA ALA A 248 13.81 3.78 12.85
C ALA A 248 13.57 5.17 12.27
N GLU A 249 14.13 5.50 11.10
CA GLU A 249 13.97 6.84 10.50
C GLU A 249 12.50 7.22 10.27
N ILE A 250 11.67 6.24 9.91
CA ILE A 250 10.22 6.39 9.73
C ILE A 250 9.46 5.64 10.83
N SER A 251 9.58 4.31 10.91
CA SER A 251 9.10 3.49 12.03
C SER A 251 9.78 2.12 12.06
N TYR A 252 10.21 1.68 13.25
CA TYR A 252 10.74 0.35 13.52
C TYR A 252 9.95 -0.25 14.68
N CYS A 253 9.34 -1.42 14.50
CA CYS A 253 8.40 -1.95 15.48
C CYS A 253 8.36 -3.49 15.55
N ARG A 254 7.77 -3.99 16.64
CA ARG A 254 7.44 -5.40 16.83
C ARG A 254 6.17 -5.74 16.07
N VAL A 255 6.22 -6.71 15.16
CA VAL A 255 5.03 -7.19 14.45
C VAL A 255 4.95 -8.71 14.57
N PRO A 256 3.92 -9.26 15.23
CA PRO A 256 2.85 -8.58 15.98
C PRO A 256 3.34 -7.83 17.24
N ASP A 257 2.48 -7.00 17.85
CA ASP A 257 2.82 -6.24 19.07
C ASP A 257 3.39 -7.13 20.19
N GLY A 258 4.46 -6.67 20.83
CA GLY A 258 5.09 -7.37 21.96
C GLY A 258 5.87 -8.64 21.61
N ASP A 259 5.86 -9.07 20.34
CA ASP A 259 6.57 -10.25 19.85
C ASP A 259 8.07 -10.00 19.62
N ASP A 260 8.92 -11.03 19.56
CA ASP A 260 10.37 -10.88 19.40
C ASP A 260 10.83 -10.42 18.00
N ASN A 261 9.92 -10.36 17.03
CA ASN A 261 10.20 -9.97 15.66
C ASN A 261 10.13 -8.45 15.44
N TRP A 262 11.29 -7.81 15.32
CA TRP A 262 11.42 -6.40 14.94
C TRP A 262 11.62 -6.22 13.44
N GLN A 263 10.98 -5.21 12.87
CA GLN A 263 11.10 -4.85 11.46
C GLN A 263 10.73 -3.38 11.21
N ALA A 264 11.06 -2.86 10.02
CA ALA A 264 10.45 -1.63 9.54
C ALA A 264 8.94 -1.85 9.33
N CYS A 265 8.12 -0.84 9.61
CA CYS A 265 6.68 -0.98 9.58
C CYS A 265 5.95 0.36 9.32
N LEU A 266 4.61 0.32 9.25
CA LEU A 266 3.80 1.54 9.20
C LEU A 266 3.88 2.29 10.54
N GLN A 267 3.79 3.63 10.50
CA GLN A 267 3.65 4.41 11.73
C GLN A 267 2.29 4.12 12.39
N THR A 268 2.32 3.46 13.54
CA THR A 268 1.13 3.11 14.33
C THR A 268 1.13 3.59 15.79
N PRO A 269 1.67 4.78 16.16
CA PRO A 269 1.67 5.20 17.56
C PRO A 269 0.28 5.20 18.20
N GLY A 270 0.15 4.45 19.29
CA GLY A 270 -1.05 4.26 20.08
C GLY A 270 -2.00 3.19 19.51
N ALA A 271 -1.54 2.37 18.57
CA ALA A 271 -2.33 1.38 17.88
C ALA A 271 -1.54 0.09 17.60
N MET A 272 -2.25 -0.92 17.11
CA MET A 272 -1.63 -2.20 16.74
C MET A 272 -0.65 -2.04 15.59
N ASN A 273 0.56 -2.56 15.77
CA ASN A 273 1.58 -2.53 14.73
C ASN A 273 1.17 -3.38 13.52
N VAL A 274 1.49 -2.85 12.34
CA VAL A 274 1.20 -3.49 11.06
C VAL A 274 2.49 -3.58 10.27
N ALA A 275 2.89 -4.80 9.88
CA ALA A 275 4.03 -5.00 9.00
C ALA A 275 3.87 -4.14 7.75
N SER A 276 4.95 -3.49 7.34
CA SER A 276 5.02 -2.95 6.00
C SER A 276 5.28 -4.13 5.07
N ASP A 277 4.23 -4.90 4.74
CA ASP A 277 4.31 -6.02 3.78
C ASP A 277 4.72 -5.54 2.37
N ASP A 278 4.79 -4.22 2.18
CA ASP A 278 5.54 -3.52 1.15
C ASP A 278 6.54 -2.61 1.87
N MET A 279 7.84 -2.91 1.79
CA MET A 279 8.93 -2.06 2.32
C MET A 279 8.69 -0.58 2.00
N PRO A 280 9.11 0.38 2.84
CA PRO A 280 9.19 1.76 2.39
C PRO A 280 10.19 1.80 1.23
N SER A 281 9.66 1.81 0.01
CA SER A 281 10.34 2.31 -1.18
C SER A 281 10.89 3.67 -0.77
N PHE A 282 12.23 3.79 -0.79
CA PHE A 282 12.93 5.01 -0.43
C PHE A 282 12.89 5.97 -1.61
N CYS A 283 11.68 6.26 -2.08
CA CYS A 283 11.58 7.03 -3.29
C CYS A 283 12.26 8.41 -3.13
N GLY A 284 13.26 8.65 -3.97
CA GLY A 284 14.11 9.83 -3.97
C GLY A 284 15.51 9.62 -3.38
N ASP A 285 15.98 8.40 -3.17
CA ASP A 285 17.35 8.11 -2.70
C ASP A 285 18.39 7.99 -3.85
N GLY A 286 17.90 7.93 -5.09
CA GLY A 286 18.69 7.84 -6.32
C GLY A 286 19.10 6.43 -6.74
N VAL A 287 18.54 5.38 -6.13
CA VAL A 287 18.74 3.96 -6.45
C VAL A 287 17.39 3.32 -6.74
N ILE A 288 17.30 2.44 -7.75
CA ILE A 288 16.07 1.68 -8.00
C ILE A 288 16.11 0.41 -7.17
N ASP A 289 15.23 0.32 -6.17
CA ASP A 289 15.06 -0.84 -5.31
C ASP A 289 13.99 -1.84 -5.81
N GLU A 290 13.90 -3.00 -5.16
CA GLU A 290 12.91 -4.02 -5.49
C GLU A 290 11.48 -3.50 -5.24
N GLY A 291 10.72 -3.32 -6.34
CA GLY A 291 9.36 -2.76 -6.30
C GLY A 291 9.23 -1.37 -6.93
N GLU A 292 10.34 -0.69 -7.21
CA GLU A 292 10.35 0.63 -7.84
C GLU A 292 10.45 0.53 -9.37
N ALA A 293 9.75 1.43 -10.07
CA ALA A 293 9.90 1.56 -11.52
C ALA A 293 11.10 2.47 -11.87
N CYS A 294 11.32 3.49 -11.04
CA CYS A 294 12.39 4.49 -11.14
C CYS A 294 12.62 5.12 -9.75
N ASP A 295 13.71 5.86 -9.58
CA ASP A 295 13.96 6.73 -8.42
C ASP A 295 14.67 8.03 -8.84
N GLY A 296 13.99 9.17 -8.72
CA GLY A 296 14.56 10.47 -9.11
C GLY A 296 15.05 10.49 -10.57
N ASP A 297 16.37 10.66 -10.77
CA ASP A 297 17.00 10.59 -12.11
C ASP A 297 17.38 9.16 -12.53
N ALA A 298 17.30 8.18 -11.61
CA ALA A 298 17.55 6.77 -11.89
C ALA A 298 16.31 6.16 -12.55
N LEU A 299 16.25 6.21 -13.88
CA LEU A 299 15.13 5.68 -14.67
C LEU A 299 15.33 4.22 -15.12
N GLY A 300 16.38 3.54 -14.65
CA GLY A 300 16.64 2.14 -15.02
C GLY A 300 17.04 1.96 -16.49
N GLY A 301 17.40 3.05 -17.16
CA GLY A 301 17.65 3.08 -18.60
C GLY A 301 16.38 3.08 -19.46
N GLN A 302 15.20 3.18 -18.84
CA GLN A 302 13.95 3.35 -19.55
C GLN A 302 13.85 4.75 -20.15
N THR A 303 13.17 4.83 -21.28
CA THR A 303 12.78 6.07 -21.93
C THR A 303 11.27 6.08 -22.13
N CYS A 304 10.70 7.24 -22.47
CA CYS A 304 9.29 7.32 -22.85
C CYS A 304 8.91 6.28 -23.92
N VAL A 305 9.82 5.98 -24.86
CA VAL A 305 9.60 4.99 -25.93
C VAL A 305 9.54 3.54 -25.41
N ASP A 306 10.17 3.26 -24.26
CA ASP A 306 10.28 1.89 -23.74
C ASP A 306 9.11 1.49 -22.83
N ILE A 307 8.40 2.46 -22.25
CA ILE A 307 7.39 2.23 -21.19
C ILE A 307 5.93 2.49 -21.63
N GLY A 308 5.70 2.93 -22.86
CA GLY A 308 4.36 3.22 -23.38
C GLY A 308 4.35 3.64 -24.85
N ASP A 309 3.20 4.13 -25.32
CA ASP A 309 2.98 4.57 -26.71
C ASP A 309 3.51 6.00 -26.97
N PHE A 310 4.68 6.31 -26.41
CA PHE A 310 5.35 7.58 -26.62
C PHE A 310 6.44 7.44 -27.69
N SER A 311 6.63 8.48 -28.47
CA SER A 311 7.68 8.53 -29.51
C SER A 311 8.98 9.18 -29.03
N GLY A 312 8.97 9.76 -27.83
CA GLY A 312 10.14 10.36 -27.20
C GLY A 312 9.77 11.20 -25.99
N GLY A 313 10.60 12.21 -25.70
CA GLY A 313 10.39 13.14 -24.60
C GLY A 313 11.28 12.85 -23.40
N ASP A 314 11.09 13.64 -22.35
CA ASP A 314 11.84 13.55 -21.11
C ASP A 314 11.01 12.71 -20.11
N LEU A 315 11.42 11.46 -19.92
CA LEU A 315 10.81 10.59 -18.92
C LEU A 315 11.26 11.03 -17.53
N GLY A 316 10.31 11.22 -16.62
CA GLY A 316 10.59 11.55 -15.22
C GLY A 316 10.28 10.39 -14.27
N CYS A 317 10.44 10.66 -12.98
CA CYS A 317 10.03 9.78 -11.89
C CYS A 317 9.23 10.58 -10.86
N THR A 318 8.11 10.06 -10.38
CA THR A 318 7.29 10.69 -9.34
C THR A 318 7.86 10.46 -7.95
N ASP A 319 7.39 11.22 -6.96
CA ASP A 319 7.71 10.98 -5.53
C ASP A 319 7.16 9.63 -4.99
N ALA A 320 6.43 8.88 -5.84
CA ALA A 320 5.92 7.54 -5.55
C ALA A 320 6.67 6.45 -6.34
N CYS A 321 7.79 6.78 -6.98
CA CYS A 321 8.69 5.86 -7.69
C CYS A 321 8.02 5.09 -8.82
N THR A 322 7.06 5.78 -9.45
CA THR A 322 6.45 5.41 -10.71
C THR A 322 6.95 6.35 -11.80
N PHE A 323 7.03 5.86 -13.03
CA PHE A 323 7.37 6.71 -14.17
C PHE A 323 6.41 7.90 -14.29
N ASP A 324 7.00 9.09 -14.42
CA ASP A 324 6.30 10.32 -14.74
C ASP A 324 6.36 10.55 -16.25
N THR A 325 5.24 10.29 -16.92
CA THR A 325 5.13 10.44 -18.38
C THR A 325 4.70 11.84 -18.81
N THR A 326 4.58 12.81 -17.90
CA THR A 326 4.12 14.16 -18.26
C THR A 326 5.07 14.91 -19.18
N GLY A 327 6.36 14.56 -19.17
CA GLY A 327 7.38 15.07 -20.11
C GLY A 327 7.55 14.23 -21.38
N CYS A 328 6.81 13.12 -21.51
CA CYS A 328 6.85 12.27 -22.69
C CYS A 328 6.04 12.87 -23.84
N VAL A 329 6.54 12.68 -25.06
CA VAL A 329 5.86 13.08 -26.30
C VAL A 329 5.31 11.83 -26.98
N SER A 330 4.02 11.83 -27.30
CA SER A 330 3.39 10.79 -28.12
C SER A 330 3.39 11.24 -29.57
N GLU A 331 4.05 10.53 -30.49
CA GLU A 331 3.78 10.75 -31.92
C GLU A 331 2.43 10.10 -32.19
N MET A 332 1.44 10.99 -32.29
CA MET A 332 0.06 10.79 -32.73
C MET A 332 -0.93 10.30 -31.67
N ALA A 333 -1.44 11.25 -30.89
CA ALA A 333 -2.73 11.12 -30.20
C ALA A 333 -3.86 11.83 -30.99
N LEU A 334 -3.73 11.86 -32.32
CA LEU A 334 -4.79 12.35 -33.20
C LEU A 334 -5.80 11.24 -33.43
N VAL A 335 -6.99 11.41 -32.87
CA VAL A 335 -8.06 10.40 -32.91
C VAL A 335 -9.36 11.00 -33.42
N LEU A 336 -10.27 10.13 -33.87
CA LEU A 336 -11.68 10.47 -34.04
C LEU A 336 -12.26 10.70 -32.64
N ASN A 337 -12.88 11.84 -32.40
CA ASN A 337 -13.29 12.26 -31.06
C ASN A 337 -14.81 12.35 -30.89
N GLU A 338 -15.51 12.86 -31.89
CA GLU A 338 -16.96 13.05 -31.88
C GLU A 338 -17.52 12.89 -33.30
N LEU A 339 -18.69 12.27 -33.45
CA LEU A 339 -19.38 12.16 -34.73
C LEU A 339 -20.90 12.22 -34.57
N SER A 340 -21.59 12.68 -35.60
CA SER A 340 -23.05 12.71 -35.65
C SER A 340 -23.55 12.30 -37.04
N SER A 341 -24.60 11.47 -37.10
CA SER A 341 -25.34 11.14 -38.31
C SER A 341 -26.52 12.09 -38.57
N ALA A 342 -26.59 13.20 -37.84
CA ALA A 342 -27.56 14.27 -38.03
C ALA A 342 -26.95 15.48 -38.74
N ASP A 343 -27.83 16.38 -39.17
CA ASP A 343 -27.50 17.67 -39.78
C ASP A 343 -26.52 17.57 -40.97
N THR A 344 -25.25 17.93 -40.74
CA THR A 344 -24.16 17.99 -41.73
C THR A 344 -23.21 16.80 -41.65
N ASP A 345 -23.62 15.70 -41.01
CA ASP A 345 -22.79 14.53 -40.73
C ASP A 345 -21.39 14.91 -40.15
N PRO A 346 -21.29 15.78 -39.12
CA PRO A 346 -20.00 16.29 -38.64
C PRO A 346 -19.15 15.18 -38.03
N ILE A 347 -17.85 15.23 -38.31
CA ILE A 347 -16.80 14.37 -37.74
C ILE A 347 -15.75 15.27 -37.10
N GLU A 348 -15.37 15.00 -35.86
CA GLU A 348 -14.34 15.72 -35.13
C GLU A 348 -13.09 14.87 -34.95
N LEU A 349 -11.94 15.48 -35.24
CA LEU A 349 -10.64 14.99 -34.82
C LEU A 349 -10.16 15.77 -33.60
N TYR A 350 -9.53 15.09 -32.65
CA TYR A 350 -8.85 15.72 -31.52
C TYR A 350 -7.37 15.35 -31.51
N ASN A 351 -6.51 16.35 -31.46
CA ASN A 351 -5.08 16.16 -31.25
C ASN A 351 -4.79 16.19 -29.75
N ALA A 352 -4.77 15.04 -29.08
CA ALA A 352 -4.41 14.96 -27.67
C ALA A 352 -2.89 15.07 -27.42
N GLY A 353 -2.09 15.18 -28.49
CA GLY A 353 -0.65 15.35 -28.41
C GLY A 353 -0.24 16.78 -28.03
N ASP A 354 1.03 16.94 -27.72
CA ASP A 354 1.65 18.19 -27.28
C ASP A 354 2.30 19.00 -28.43
N ALA A 355 2.30 18.45 -29.64
CA ALA A 355 2.80 19.09 -30.86
C ALA A 355 1.71 19.19 -31.95
N PRO A 356 1.81 20.20 -32.86
CA PRO A 356 0.93 20.25 -34.01
C PRO A 356 1.16 19.06 -34.95
N VAL A 357 0.07 18.45 -35.45
CA VAL A 357 0.11 17.36 -36.42
C VAL A 357 -0.11 17.90 -37.83
N ASP A 358 0.78 17.56 -38.77
CA ASP A 358 0.62 17.82 -40.20
C ASP A 358 -0.27 16.75 -40.82
N LEU A 359 -1.42 17.18 -41.35
CA LEU A 359 -2.43 16.32 -41.97
C LEU A 359 -2.25 16.20 -43.49
N SER A 360 -1.22 16.81 -44.07
CA SER A 360 -1.01 16.78 -45.52
C SER A 360 -1.04 15.36 -46.08
N GLY A 361 -2.01 15.07 -46.95
CA GLY A 361 -2.18 13.74 -47.57
C GLY A 361 -2.83 12.67 -46.69
N TRP A 362 -3.26 12.98 -45.47
CA TRP A 362 -4.07 12.09 -44.65
C TRP A 362 -5.44 11.86 -45.29
N ILE A 363 -6.10 10.76 -44.92
CA ILE A 363 -7.36 10.32 -45.52
C ILE A 363 -8.40 10.06 -44.44
N LEU A 364 -9.61 10.60 -44.63
CA LEU A 364 -10.81 10.30 -43.84
C LEU A 364 -11.86 9.68 -44.77
N THR A 365 -12.41 8.52 -44.38
CA THR A 365 -13.33 7.73 -45.21
C THR A 365 -14.37 6.99 -44.36
N ASP A 366 -15.53 6.68 -44.96
CA ASP A 366 -16.51 5.73 -44.42
C ASP A 366 -16.36 4.30 -44.96
N ASP A 367 -15.39 4.02 -45.83
CA ASP A 367 -15.21 2.68 -46.42
C ASP A 367 -14.64 1.68 -45.38
N PRO A 368 -15.43 0.66 -44.98
CA PRO A 368 -14.97 -0.35 -44.02
C PRO A 368 -14.05 -1.42 -44.66
N THR A 369 -13.74 -1.32 -45.96
CA THR A 369 -12.98 -2.34 -46.69
C THR A 369 -11.55 -2.48 -46.15
N ASP A 370 -11.12 -3.73 -45.93
CA ASP A 370 -9.77 -4.07 -45.44
C ASP A 370 -9.13 -5.15 -46.35
N PRO A 371 -7.97 -4.89 -46.98
CA PRO A 371 -7.19 -3.65 -46.92
C PRO A 371 -7.90 -2.47 -47.63
N TYR A 372 -7.71 -1.27 -47.09
CA TYR A 372 -8.16 -0.04 -47.72
C TYR A 372 -7.38 0.23 -49.02
N ASP A 373 -8.08 0.69 -50.06
CA ASP A 373 -7.51 1.03 -51.36
C ASP A 373 -8.03 2.40 -51.83
N PRO A 374 -7.24 3.48 -51.67
CA PRO A 374 -7.68 4.83 -52.03
C PRO A 374 -7.88 5.03 -53.55
N ASP A 375 -7.32 4.15 -54.40
CA ASP A 375 -7.51 4.25 -55.85
C ASP A 375 -8.94 3.88 -56.29
N VAL A 376 -9.73 3.24 -55.43
CA VAL A 376 -11.10 2.80 -55.72
C VAL A 376 -12.16 3.49 -54.86
N ASP A 377 -11.78 4.14 -53.76
CA ASP A 377 -12.69 4.96 -52.96
C ASP A 377 -12.89 6.33 -53.63
N ASP A 378 -14.07 6.54 -54.23
CA ASP A 378 -14.42 7.81 -54.87
C ASP A 378 -15.07 8.84 -53.92
N LYS A 379 -15.14 8.51 -52.61
CA LYS A 379 -15.76 9.32 -51.56
C LYS A 379 -14.91 9.42 -50.30
N GLU A 380 -13.62 9.64 -50.47
CA GLU A 380 -12.72 9.99 -49.37
C GLU A 380 -12.49 11.51 -49.26
N LEU A 381 -12.17 12.00 -48.07
CA LEU A 381 -11.50 13.29 -47.88
C LEU A 381 -9.99 13.06 -47.81
N VAL A 382 -9.26 13.63 -48.77
CA VAL A 382 -7.80 13.78 -48.69
C VAL A 382 -7.47 15.18 -48.20
N PHE A 383 -6.78 15.27 -47.07
CA PHE A 383 -6.36 16.55 -46.49
C PHE A 383 -5.30 17.23 -47.37
N ALA A 384 -5.50 18.51 -47.65
CA ALA A 384 -4.64 19.27 -48.55
C ALA A 384 -3.27 19.60 -47.92
N ASP A 385 -2.27 19.85 -48.77
CA ASP A 385 -0.94 20.29 -48.35
C ASP A 385 -1.00 21.49 -47.38
N GLY A 386 -0.31 21.36 -46.25
CA GLY A 386 -0.25 22.36 -45.18
C GLY A 386 -1.43 22.36 -44.22
N ALA A 387 -2.39 21.44 -44.35
CA ALA A 387 -3.40 21.21 -43.33
C ALA A 387 -2.73 20.73 -42.04
N SER A 388 -3.09 21.32 -40.90
CA SER A 388 -2.57 20.91 -39.61
C SER A 388 -3.55 21.18 -38.49
N ILE A 389 -3.40 20.45 -37.40
CA ILE A 389 -4.15 20.62 -36.16
C ILE A 389 -3.15 20.89 -35.03
N ALA A 390 -3.36 21.98 -34.28
CA ALA A 390 -2.49 22.33 -33.17
C ALA A 390 -2.61 21.31 -32.02
N ALA A 391 -1.60 21.24 -31.16
CA ALA A 391 -1.67 20.47 -29.92
C ALA A 391 -2.89 20.87 -29.08
N GLY A 392 -3.64 19.88 -28.58
CA GLY A 392 -4.84 20.08 -27.78
C GLY A 392 -6.02 20.73 -28.53
N ALA A 393 -5.98 20.82 -29.86
CA ALA A 393 -7.04 21.42 -30.65
C ALA A 393 -8.00 20.36 -31.23
N PHE A 394 -9.22 20.81 -31.51
CA PHE A 394 -10.27 20.06 -32.20
C PHE A 394 -10.38 20.54 -33.66
N LEU A 395 -10.63 19.62 -34.59
CA LEU A 395 -10.91 19.90 -35.99
C LEU A 395 -12.24 19.26 -36.39
N VAL A 396 -13.25 20.10 -36.63
CA VAL A 396 -14.57 19.68 -37.08
C VAL A 396 -14.61 19.68 -38.61
N ILE A 397 -14.98 18.54 -39.19
CA ILE A 397 -15.13 18.32 -40.62
C ILE A 397 -16.60 18.03 -40.90
N ASP A 398 -17.27 19.00 -41.52
CA ASP A 398 -18.63 18.82 -42.04
C ASP A 398 -18.64 18.10 -43.38
N LYS A 399 -19.77 17.48 -43.70
CA LYS A 399 -20.05 16.98 -45.04
C LYS A 399 -20.20 18.10 -46.06
N GLY A 400 -19.65 17.88 -47.25
CA GLY A 400 -19.89 18.71 -48.42
C GLY A 400 -18.83 18.51 -49.50
N ASP A 401 -18.90 19.37 -50.52
CA ASP A 401 -18.04 19.29 -51.71
C ASP A 401 -16.94 20.37 -51.72
N LEU A 402 -16.77 21.12 -50.62
CA LEU A 402 -15.74 22.16 -50.51
C LEU A 402 -14.44 21.59 -49.93
N ALA A 403 -13.33 22.30 -50.16
CA ALA A 403 -12.05 21.92 -49.57
C ALA A 403 -12.14 21.90 -48.03
N GLY A 404 -11.68 20.80 -47.43
CA GLY A 404 -11.75 20.57 -45.98
C GLY A 404 -13.09 20.02 -45.49
N GLN A 405 -14.00 19.63 -46.39
CA GLN A 405 -15.24 18.92 -46.08
C GLN A 405 -15.17 17.48 -46.60
N HIS A 406 -15.87 16.56 -45.95
CA HIS A 406 -15.91 15.17 -46.38
C HIS A 406 -17.08 14.89 -47.36
N PRO A 407 -16.91 14.05 -48.39
CA PRO A 407 -17.93 13.86 -49.43
C PRO A 407 -18.92 12.72 -49.16
N PHE A 408 -18.80 12.02 -48.04
CA PHE A 408 -19.62 10.85 -47.68
C PHE A 408 -20.69 11.21 -46.64
N GLY A 409 -21.53 10.26 -46.24
CA GLY A 409 -22.62 10.53 -45.31
C GLY A 409 -22.78 9.42 -44.29
N LEU A 410 -23.06 9.81 -43.06
CA LEU A 410 -23.12 8.90 -41.92
C LEU A 410 -24.54 8.36 -41.75
N GLY A 411 -24.70 7.04 -41.83
CA GLY A 411 -25.99 6.38 -41.72
C GLY A 411 -26.53 6.33 -40.29
N GLY A 412 -27.78 6.74 -40.05
CA GLY A 412 -28.44 6.60 -38.73
C GLY A 412 -28.69 5.14 -38.29
N GLY A 413 -28.57 4.17 -39.20
CA GLY A 413 -28.65 2.74 -38.89
C GLY A 413 -27.32 2.10 -38.46
N GLY A 414 -26.29 2.91 -38.28
CA GLY A 414 -24.91 2.50 -38.05
C GLY A 414 -24.02 2.74 -39.27
N ASP A 415 -22.76 3.08 -39.02
CA ASP A 415 -21.75 3.33 -40.06
C ASP A 415 -20.33 3.14 -39.49
N THR A 416 -19.31 3.26 -40.34
CA THR A 416 -17.90 3.25 -39.93
C THR A 416 -17.20 4.52 -40.40
N VAL A 417 -16.29 5.05 -39.59
CA VAL A 417 -15.38 6.13 -39.98
C VAL A 417 -13.96 5.68 -39.70
N ARG A 418 -13.05 5.97 -40.62
CA ARG A 418 -11.63 5.58 -40.55
C ARG A 418 -10.74 6.76 -40.90
N LEU A 419 -9.65 6.89 -40.17
CA LEU A 419 -8.61 7.88 -40.37
C LEU A 419 -7.30 7.17 -40.72
N PHE A 420 -6.71 7.51 -41.86
CA PHE A 420 -5.40 7.01 -42.29
C PHE A 420 -4.39 8.14 -42.39
N ASN A 421 -3.13 7.86 -42.09
CA ASN A 421 -2.04 8.79 -42.34
C ASN A 421 -1.62 8.81 -43.82
N ALA A 422 -0.70 9.70 -44.18
CA ALA A 422 -0.21 9.84 -45.56
C ALA A 422 0.50 8.59 -46.13
N ASP A 423 0.95 7.68 -45.26
CA ASP A 423 1.57 6.40 -45.63
C ASP A 423 0.54 5.26 -45.75
N LEU A 424 -0.76 5.57 -45.65
CA LEU A 424 -1.90 4.63 -45.66
C LEU A 424 -1.94 3.67 -44.46
N GLU A 425 -1.35 4.07 -43.34
CA GLU A 425 -1.49 3.35 -42.07
C GLU A 425 -2.77 3.82 -41.36
N LEU A 426 -3.56 2.88 -40.86
CA LEU A 426 -4.78 3.18 -40.10
C LEU A 426 -4.39 3.79 -38.75
N VAL A 427 -4.81 5.03 -38.52
CA VAL A 427 -4.56 5.78 -37.28
C VAL A 427 -5.68 5.53 -36.28
N ASP A 428 -6.93 5.64 -36.72
CA ASP A 428 -8.09 5.41 -35.86
C ASP A 428 -9.31 4.94 -36.66
N SER A 429 -10.23 4.23 -36.01
CA SER A 429 -11.49 3.80 -36.58
C SER A 429 -12.57 3.66 -35.52
N VAL A 430 -13.78 4.06 -35.90
CA VAL A 430 -14.98 3.87 -35.09
C VAL A 430 -16.09 3.29 -35.95
N THR A 431 -16.81 2.31 -35.40
CA THR A 431 -18.05 1.78 -35.96
C THR A 431 -19.13 1.96 -34.93
N TYR A 432 -20.26 2.53 -35.31
CA TYR A 432 -21.42 2.72 -34.44
C TYR A 432 -22.65 2.01 -35.02
N GLY A 433 -23.60 1.72 -34.14
CA GLY A 433 -24.85 1.01 -34.43
C GLY A 433 -26.05 1.93 -34.62
N ASP A 434 -27.23 1.31 -34.66
CA ASP A 434 -28.51 1.99 -34.88
C ASP A 434 -28.73 3.10 -33.83
N THR A 435 -28.98 4.33 -34.29
CA THR A 435 -29.27 5.53 -33.49
C THR A 435 -28.15 6.05 -32.57
N GLU A 436 -26.99 5.40 -32.50
CA GLU A 436 -25.92 5.79 -31.55
C GLU A 436 -25.31 7.15 -31.88
N ALA A 437 -25.26 7.50 -33.17
CA ALA A 437 -24.76 8.78 -33.67
C ALA A 437 -25.88 9.79 -34.02
N ASP A 438 -27.15 9.53 -33.69
CA ASP A 438 -28.27 10.41 -34.07
C ASP A 438 -28.13 11.85 -33.56
N ILE A 439 -27.41 12.04 -32.46
CA ILE A 439 -27.12 13.36 -31.88
C ILE A 439 -25.61 13.54 -31.81
N SER A 440 -24.94 12.71 -31.02
CA SER A 440 -23.50 12.69 -30.85
C SER A 440 -23.09 11.33 -30.29
N TYR A 441 -22.15 10.69 -30.99
CA TYR A 441 -21.37 9.56 -30.50
C TYR A 441 -19.98 10.10 -30.23
N CYS A 442 -19.52 10.05 -28.99
CA CYS A 442 -18.35 10.81 -28.55
C CYS A 442 -17.44 10.01 -27.63
N ARG A 443 -16.15 10.31 -27.62
CA ARG A 443 -15.18 9.79 -26.65
C ARG A 443 -15.22 10.60 -25.36
N VAL A 444 -15.34 9.94 -24.21
CA VAL A 444 -15.24 10.59 -22.90
C VAL A 444 -14.29 9.82 -21.97
N PRO A 445 -13.23 10.45 -21.43
CA PRO A 445 -12.75 11.81 -21.76
C PRO A 445 -12.32 11.94 -23.23
N ASP A 446 -12.06 13.16 -23.71
CA ASP A 446 -11.53 13.37 -25.07
C ASP A 446 -10.21 12.61 -25.28
N GLY A 447 -9.97 12.13 -26.50
CA GLY A 447 -8.69 11.54 -26.89
C GLY A 447 -8.61 10.01 -26.88
N PRO A 448 -7.39 9.46 -27.00
CA PRO A 448 -7.18 8.02 -27.23
C PRO A 448 -7.72 7.13 -26.11
N ASP A 449 -7.68 7.60 -24.87
CA ASP A 449 -8.13 6.86 -23.68
C ASP A 449 -9.64 6.97 -23.43
N GLY A 450 -10.35 7.76 -24.25
CA GLY A 450 -11.77 7.96 -24.15
C GLY A 450 -12.59 6.78 -24.66
N GLU A 451 -13.56 6.33 -23.86
CA GLU A 451 -14.54 5.33 -24.28
C GLU A 451 -15.62 6.00 -25.15
N TRP A 452 -16.00 5.34 -26.25
CA TRP A 452 -17.09 5.81 -27.09
C TRP A 452 -18.45 5.62 -26.42
N MET A 453 -19.24 6.68 -26.36
CA MET A 453 -20.57 6.69 -25.76
C MET A 453 -21.60 7.33 -26.67
N ALA A 454 -22.82 6.78 -26.66
CA ALA A 454 -23.98 7.38 -27.31
C ALA A 454 -24.71 8.33 -26.35
N GLY A 455 -25.43 9.29 -26.93
CA GLY A 455 -26.26 10.23 -26.17
C GLY A 455 -25.49 11.37 -25.51
N CYS A 456 -24.24 11.59 -25.93
CA CYS A 456 -23.47 12.76 -25.53
C CYS A 456 -24.20 14.06 -25.88
N ALA A 457 -23.90 15.14 -25.16
CA ALA A 457 -24.23 16.47 -25.67
C ALA A 457 -23.34 16.75 -26.89
N ALA A 458 -23.92 17.26 -27.98
CA ALA A 458 -23.13 17.62 -29.15
C ALA A 458 -22.21 18.81 -28.84
N THR A 459 -20.89 18.62 -28.92
CA THR A 459 -19.86 19.56 -28.44
C THR A 459 -18.79 19.93 -29.47
N PHE A 460 -18.98 19.61 -30.75
CA PHE A 460 -18.08 19.93 -31.86
C PHE A 460 -17.31 21.27 -31.72
N GLY A 461 -15.99 21.18 -31.60
CA GLY A 461 -15.03 22.25 -31.42
C GLY A 461 -14.64 22.53 -29.97
N ASP A 462 -15.28 21.86 -29.00
CA ASP A 462 -15.10 21.99 -27.56
C ASP A 462 -15.01 20.59 -26.90
N PRO A 463 -14.51 20.47 -25.65
CA PRO A 463 -14.40 19.19 -24.95
C PRO A 463 -15.72 18.42 -24.81
N ASN A 464 -15.68 17.10 -25.02
CA ASN A 464 -16.86 16.23 -24.98
C ASN A 464 -17.52 16.18 -23.60
N GLN A 465 -18.85 16.07 -23.60
CA GLN A 465 -19.65 15.88 -22.40
C GLN A 465 -20.53 14.63 -22.52
N GLY A 466 -20.34 13.71 -21.57
CA GLY A 466 -21.17 12.51 -21.45
C GLY A 466 -22.66 12.82 -21.19
N PRO A 467 -23.52 11.80 -21.33
CA PRO A 467 -24.98 11.91 -21.29
C PRO A 467 -25.60 12.41 -19.97
#